data_AF-A0A7C2MGC1-F1
#
_entry.id   AF-A0A7C2MGC1-F1
#
_cell.length_a   1.000
_cell.length_b   1.000
_cell.length_c   1.000
_cell.angle_alpha   90.00
_cell.angle_beta   90.00
_cell.angle_gamma   90.00
#
_symmetry.space_group_name_H-M   'P 1'
#
loop_
_entity.id
_entity.type
_entity.pdbx_description
1 polymer ?
#
loop_
_entity_poly.entity_id
_entity_poly.type
_entity_poly.pdbx_seq_one_letter_code
_entity_poly.pdbx_strand_id
1 'polypeptide(L)'
;MSNTIIALPSKGIADPNCKKAFFTTNSGGKVFLEIQEDRTNRKFSLTGSIKRGTMRKLDQRLWLMGNTSIGHSIKLAEGEDHPFAVIFDPAEVDEALDVPPEDIRITENTLFPGLADPEISKVVCFPFAQHYIADSPGCYTSVKNRDELITKYNELADAEEFTTFSARTIVRQLTIGIAVSLLLVLLLILFL
;
A
#
# COMPACT_ATOMS: atom_id res chain seq x y z
N MET A 1 14.65 5.06 5.26
CA MET A 1 14.01 3.73 5.46
C MET A 1 12.55 3.98 5.77
N SER A 2 11.67 3.80 4.79
CA SER A 2 10.22 3.93 4.97
C SER A 2 9.73 2.68 5.71
N ASN A 3 9.33 2.83 6.97
CA ASN A 3 8.58 1.76 7.65
C ASN A 3 7.15 1.81 7.08
N THR A 4 6.61 0.69 6.64
CA THR A 4 5.20 0.61 6.25
C THR A 4 4.33 1.03 7.43
N ILE A 5 3.78 2.23 7.34
CA ILE A 5 2.89 2.81 8.34
C ILE A 5 1.48 2.27 8.08
N ILE A 6 0.80 1.80 9.12
CA ILE A 6 -0.57 1.29 9.01
C ILE A 6 -1.53 2.46 9.14
N ALA A 7 -2.50 2.58 8.24
CA ALA A 7 -3.62 3.51 8.41
C ALA A 7 -4.80 2.79 9.09
N LEU A 8 -5.15 3.19 10.31
CA LEU A 8 -6.37 2.77 10.98
C LEU A 8 -7.49 3.80 10.75
N PRO A 9 -8.71 3.40 10.35
CA PRO A 9 -9.81 4.34 10.09
C PRO A 9 -10.12 5.30 11.24
N SER A 10 -9.92 4.87 12.49
CA SER A 10 -10.19 5.66 13.69
C SER A 10 -9.00 6.47 14.22
N LYS A 11 -7.77 6.17 13.78
CA LYS A 11 -6.54 6.76 14.35
C LYS A 11 -5.62 7.41 13.32
N GLY A 12 -5.90 7.25 12.02
CA GLY A 12 -4.98 7.62 10.96
C GLY A 12 -3.74 6.72 10.97
N ILE A 13 -2.57 7.30 10.73
CA ILE A 13 -1.27 6.63 10.82
C ILE A 13 -1.08 6.02 12.22
N ALA A 14 -0.85 4.72 12.29
CA ALA A 14 -0.72 3.92 13.49
C ALA A 14 0.60 3.13 13.50
N ASP A 15 0.99 2.73 14.71
CA ASP A 15 2.17 1.91 14.96
C ASP A 15 2.13 0.57 14.18
N PRO A 16 3.30 -0.05 13.92
CA PRO A 16 3.37 -1.37 13.31
C PRO A 16 2.52 -2.41 14.06
N ASN A 17 1.82 -3.27 13.32
CA ASN A 17 1.01 -4.37 13.88
C ASN A 17 1.80 -5.67 14.12
N CYS A 18 3.11 -5.64 13.85
CA CYS A 18 4.04 -6.75 14.03
C CYS A 18 5.23 -6.28 14.87
N LYS A 19 5.42 -6.83 16.07
CA LYS A 19 6.65 -6.60 16.86
C LYS A 19 7.82 -7.46 16.40
N LYS A 20 7.54 -8.58 15.75
CA LYS A 20 8.53 -9.51 15.21
C LYS A 20 8.42 -9.52 13.69
N ALA A 21 9.24 -8.69 13.07
CA ALA A 21 9.37 -8.64 11.62
C ALA A 21 10.84 -8.42 11.27
N PHE A 22 11.43 -9.32 10.50
CA PHE A 22 12.73 -9.10 9.88
C PHE A 22 12.74 -9.63 8.45
N PHE A 23 13.38 -8.87 7.57
CA PHE A 23 13.66 -9.26 6.20
C PHE A 23 15.10 -8.85 5.91
N THR A 24 15.96 -9.82 5.62
CA THR A 24 17.37 -9.56 5.36
C THR A 24 17.96 -10.55 4.36
N THR A 25 19.08 -10.16 3.78
CA THR A 25 19.90 -11.00 2.91
C THR A 25 21.32 -11.00 3.43
N ASN A 26 21.94 -12.17 3.54
CA ASN A 26 23.35 -12.25 3.94
C ASN A 26 24.30 -12.07 2.74
N SER A 27 25.60 -11.95 3.01
CA SER A 27 26.64 -11.83 1.97
C SER A 27 26.69 -13.03 1.00
N GLY A 28 26.13 -14.17 1.40
CA GLY A 28 26.00 -15.35 0.56
C GLY A 28 24.80 -15.31 -0.39
N GLY A 29 24.00 -14.24 -0.41
CA GLY A 29 22.77 -14.15 -1.20
C GLY A 29 21.62 -15.01 -0.64
N LYS A 30 21.69 -15.39 0.65
CA LYS A 30 20.61 -16.10 1.32
C LYS A 30 19.65 -15.11 1.94
N VAL A 31 18.38 -15.25 1.58
CA VAL A 31 17.27 -14.45 2.08
C VAL A 31 16.66 -15.10 3.31
N PHE A 32 16.25 -14.26 4.26
CA PHE A 32 15.49 -14.65 5.43
C PHE A 32 14.37 -13.63 5.64
N LEU A 33 13.15 -14.13 5.78
CA LEU A 33 11.98 -13.34 6.14
C LEU A 33 11.25 -14.08 7.25
N GLU A 34 10.89 -13.35 8.29
CA GLU A 34 9.97 -13.80 9.34
C GLU A 34 9.12 -12.61 9.75
N ILE A 35 7.81 -12.79 9.70
CA ILE A 35 6.82 -11.83 10.20
C ILE A 35 5.81 -12.55 11.07
N GLN A 36 5.43 -11.91 12.17
CA GLN A 36 4.37 -12.37 13.07
C GLN A 36 3.46 -11.20 13.45
N GLU A 37 2.16 -11.34 13.18
CA GLU A 37 1.14 -10.38 13.56
C GLU A 37 0.76 -10.57 15.03
N ASP A 38 0.76 -9.48 15.80
CA ASP A 38 0.69 -9.54 17.26
C ASP A 38 -0.67 -10.01 17.81
N ARG A 39 -1.78 -9.72 17.10
CA ARG A 39 -3.14 -9.91 17.59
C ARG A 39 -3.64 -11.35 17.39
N THR A 40 -3.25 -11.96 16.28
CA THR A 40 -3.71 -13.25 15.79
C THR A 40 -2.62 -14.31 15.87
N ASN A 41 -1.37 -13.91 16.12
CA ASN A 41 -0.19 -14.79 16.06
C ASN A 41 -0.01 -15.47 14.70
N ARG A 42 -0.61 -14.93 13.64
CA ARG A 42 -0.37 -15.39 12.28
C ARG A 42 1.04 -15.05 11.86
N LYS A 43 1.65 -15.96 11.11
CA LYS A 43 3.07 -15.97 10.78
C LYS A 43 3.29 -16.23 9.31
N PHE A 44 4.36 -15.66 8.80
CA PHE A 44 4.91 -16.01 7.52
C PHE A 44 6.43 -15.97 7.59
N SER A 45 7.04 -17.09 7.19
CA SER A 45 8.48 -17.25 7.24
C SER A 45 8.94 -17.95 5.97
N LEU A 46 10.02 -17.43 5.39
CA LEU A 46 10.70 -18.07 4.25
C LEU A 46 12.21 -17.91 4.34
N THR A 47 12.89 -18.79 3.61
CA THR A 47 14.33 -18.67 3.38
C THR A 47 14.68 -19.25 2.02
N GLY A 48 15.79 -18.80 1.45
CA GLY A 48 16.21 -19.28 0.15
C GLY A 48 17.41 -18.54 -0.41
N SER A 49 17.82 -18.87 -1.62
CA SER A 49 18.95 -18.25 -2.30
C SER A 49 18.47 -17.41 -3.48
N ILE A 50 19.01 -16.22 -3.65
CA ILE A 50 18.76 -15.39 -4.84
C ILE A 50 19.86 -15.50 -5.90
N LYS A 51 20.89 -16.32 -5.65
CA LYS A 51 22.10 -16.37 -6.50
C LYS A 51 21.88 -16.88 -7.92
N ARG A 52 20.90 -17.75 -8.14
CA ARG A 52 20.55 -18.23 -9.49
C ARG A 52 19.53 -17.31 -10.18
N GLY A 53 19.18 -16.20 -9.53
CA GLY A 53 18.31 -15.22 -10.13
C GLY A 53 18.95 -14.56 -11.34
N THR A 54 18.13 -14.26 -12.35
CA THR A 54 18.56 -13.54 -13.55
C THR A 54 17.75 -12.27 -13.68
N MET A 55 18.42 -11.14 -13.94
CA MET A 55 17.72 -9.88 -14.21
C MET A 55 16.89 -10.04 -15.48
N ARG A 56 15.62 -9.65 -15.38
CA ARG A 56 14.72 -9.58 -16.53
C ARG A 56 13.89 -8.31 -16.49
N LYS A 57 13.54 -7.82 -17.67
CA LYS A 57 12.51 -6.80 -17.80
C LYS A 57 11.15 -7.36 -17.40
N LEU A 58 10.39 -6.59 -16.65
CA LEU A 58 9.04 -6.94 -16.25
C LEU A 58 8.04 -6.53 -17.34
N ASP A 59 6.93 -7.28 -17.46
CA ASP A 59 5.81 -6.84 -18.30
C ASP A 59 5.14 -5.66 -17.60
N GLN A 60 5.37 -4.47 -18.15
CA GLN A 60 4.90 -3.22 -17.59
C GLN A 60 3.37 -3.17 -17.48
N ARG A 61 2.62 -3.83 -18.37
CA ARG A 61 1.15 -3.82 -18.32
C ARG A 61 0.65 -4.51 -17.05
N LEU A 62 1.29 -5.59 -16.60
CA LEU A 62 0.87 -6.30 -15.39
C LEU A 62 1.06 -5.46 -14.12
N TRP A 63 2.15 -4.70 -14.04
CA TRP A 63 2.45 -3.89 -12.85
C TRP A 63 1.75 -2.53 -12.87
N LEU A 64 1.60 -1.89 -14.04
CA LEU A 64 0.78 -0.68 -14.19
C LEU A 64 -0.69 -1.00 -13.88
N MET A 65 -1.27 -1.98 -14.58
CA MET A 65 -2.70 -2.29 -14.46
C MET A 65 -3.03 -2.96 -13.13
N GLY A 66 -2.15 -3.79 -12.57
CA GLY A 66 -2.37 -4.44 -11.27
C GLY A 66 -2.47 -3.46 -10.11
N ASN A 67 -1.72 -2.35 -10.18
CA ASN A 67 -1.71 -1.30 -9.17
C ASN A 67 -2.74 -0.19 -9.40
N THR A 68 -3.26 -0.07 -10.63
CA THR A 68 -4.41 0.78 -10.99
C THR A 68 -5.72 -0.02 -11.02
N SER A 69 -5.84 -1.17 -10.35
CA SER A 69 -7.03 -2.03 -10.45
C SER A 69 -7.81 -2.19 -9.14
N ILE A 70 -7.48 -1.44 -8.08
CA ILE A 70 -8.33 -1.44 -6.88
C ILE A 70 -9.50 -0.47 -7.09
N GLY A 71 -10.33 -0.78 -8.08
CA GLY A 71 -11.72 -0.35 -8.08
C GLY A 71 -12.45 -1.22 -7.07
N HIS A 72 -12.75 -0.68 -5.89
CA HIS A 72 -13.66 -1.34 -4.95
C HIS A 72 -15.03 -1.47 -5.62
N SER A 73 -15.29 -2.58 -6.34
CA SER A 73 -16.57 -2.96 -6.95
C SER A 73 -17.22 -1.91 -7.88
N ILE A 74 -17.40 -2.26 -9.16
CA ILE A 74 -18.18 -1.47 -10.13
C ILE A 74 -19.59 -1.11 -9.60
N LYS A 75 -20.19 -1.98 -8.76
CA LYS A 75 -21.49 -1.71 -8.12
C LYS A 75 -21.45 -0.61 -7.05
N LEU A 76 -20.29 -0.33 -6.47
CA LEU A 76 -20.08 0.75 -5.49
C LEU A 76 -19.61 2.04 -6.16
N ALA A 77 -19.08 1.97 -7.39
CA ALA A 77 -18.56 3.11 -8.14
C ALA A 77 -19.59 3.76 -9.09
N GLU A 78 -20.89 3.43 -8.96
CA GLU A 78 -21.99 4.00 -9.77
C GLU A 78 -21.77 3.96 -11.30
N GLY A 79 -20.95 3.03 -11.79
CA GLY A 79 -20.60 2.92 -13.22
C GLY A 79 -19.42 3.76 -13.68
N GLU A 80 -18.75 4.48 -12.77
CA GLU A 80 -17.48 5.17 -13.05
C GLU A 80 -16.28 4.25 -12.80
N ASP A 81 -15.34 4.21 -13.75
CA ASP A 81 -14.09 3.43 -13.66
C ASP A 81 -12.96 4.32 -13.10
N HIS A 82 -13.05 4.62 -11.81
CA HIS A 82 -12.05 5.39 -11.07
C HIS A 82 -11.21 4.46 -10.21
N PRO A 83 -10.10 3.93 -10.74
CA PRO A 83 -9.24 3.09 -9.94
C PRO A 83 -8.53 3.91 -8.86
N PHE A 84 -8.42 3.33 -7.67
CA PHE A 84 -7.36 3.73 -6.76
C PHE A 84 -6.03 3.27 -7.38
N ALA A 85 -5.17 4.22 -7.75
CA ALA A 85 -3.86 3.89 -8.30
C ALA A 85 -2.76 4.11 -7.27
N VAL A 86 -1.84 3.16 -7.28
CA VAL A 86 -0.55 3.27 -6.61
C VAL A 86 0.48 3.68 -7.66
N ILE A 87 1.08 4.86 -7.51
CA ILE A 87 2.07 5.42 -8.44
C ILE A 87 3.46 5.01 -7.97
N PHE A 88 4.17 4.23 -8.79
CA PHE A 88 5.57 3.84 -8.57
C PHE A 88 6.51 4.70 -9.40
N ASP A 89 7.77 4.82 -8.96
CA ASP A 89 8.84 5.22 -9.86
C ASP A 89 9.03 4.13 -10.94
N PRO A 90 8.87 4.46 -12.24
CA PRO A 90 9.03 3.50 -13.32
C PRO A 90 10.39 2.78 -13.33
N ALA A 91 11.45 3.42 -12.85
CA ALA A 91 12.78 2.82 -12.77
C ALA A 91 12.86 1.71 -11.70
N GLU A 92 12.07 1.82 -10.62
CA GLU A 92 12.02 0.81 -9.55
C GLU A 92 11.31 -0.48 -9.98
N VAL A 93 10.57 -0.45 -11.10
CA VAL A 93 9.75 -1.57 -11.61
C VAL A 93 10.08 -2.00 -13.04
N ASP A 94 11.11 -1.44 -13.69
CA ASP A 94 11.48 -1.83 -15.06
C ASP A 94 12.02 -3.26 -15.13
N GLU A 95 12.80 -3.66 -14.11
CA GLU A 95 13.43 -4.95 -14.04
C GLU A 95 13.42 -5.54 -12.63
N ALA A 96 13.46 -6.86 -12.56
CA ALA A 96 13.63 -7.60 -11.31
C ALA A 96 14.47 -8.83 -11.52
N LEU A 97 15.07 -9.30 -10.43
CA LEU A 97 15.77 -10.56 -10.36
C LEU A 97 14.73 -11.68 -10.32
N ASP A 98 14.60 -12.42 -11.42
CA ASP A 98 13.73 -13.59 -11.53
C ASP A 98 14.44 -14.81 -10.95
N VAL A 99 13.97 -15.28 -9.80
CA VAL A 99 14.60 -16.35 -9.02
C VAL A 99 13.82 -17.65 -9.26
N PRO A 100 14.51 -18.79 -9.50
CA PRO A 100 13.85 -20.08 -9.60
C PRO A 100 13.02 -20.37 -8.33
N PRO A 101 11.72 -20.71 -8.43
CA PRO A 101 10.86 -20.92 -7.27
C PRO A 101 11.42 -21.94 -6.28
N GLU A 102 12.10 -22.97 -6.77
CA GLU A 102 12.71 -24.02 -5.95
C GLU A 102 13.87 -23.53 -5.07
N ASP A 103 14.42 -22.34 -5.35
CA ASP A 103 15.46 -21.73 -4.51
C ASP A 103 14.90 -21.05 -3.26
N ILE A 104 13.59 -20.82 -3.21
CA ILE A 104 12.91 -20.26 -2.04
C ILE A 104 12.01 -21.32 -1.42
N ARG A 105 12.00 -21.36 -0.09
CA ARG A 105 11.15 -22.24 0.69
C ARG A 105 10.38 -21.43 1.72
N ILE A 106 9.06 -21.52 1.65
CA ILE A 106 8.19 -21.10 2.75
C ILE A 106 8.30 -22.15 3.86
N THR A 107 8.69 -21.71 5.06
CA THR A 107 8.81 -22.58 6.24
C THR A 107 7.57 -22.52 7.12
N GLU A 108 6.84 -21.40 7.08
CA GLU A 108 5.57 -21.21 7.79
C GLU A 108 4.69 -20.22 7.02
N ASN A 109 3.41 -20.52 6.86
CA ASN A 109 2.42 -19.59 6.31
C ASN A 109 1.05 -19.82 6.97
N THR A 110 0.65 -18.90 7.83
CA THR A 110 -0.65 -18.89 8.51
C THR A 110 -1.39 -17.56 8.32
N LEU A 111 -0.91 -16.68 7.43
CA LEU A 111 -1.49 -15.34 7.24
C LEU A 111 -2.96 -15.40 6.77
N PHE A 112 -3.26 -16.30 5.83
CA PHE A 112 -4.61 -16.44 5.25
C PHE A 112 -4.92 -17.90 4.91
N PRO A 113 -5.30 -18.72 5.90
CA PRO A 113 -5.63 -20.12 5.66
C PRO A 113 -6.72 -20.25 4.58
N GLY A 114 -6.42 -21.00 3.51
CA GLY A 114 -7.36 -21.27 2.41
C GLY A 114 -7.51 -20.15 1.38
N LEU A 115 -6.78 -19.04 1.48
CA LEU A 115 -6.85 -17.94 0.50
C LEU A 115 -5.78 -18.03 -0.59
N ALA A 116 -4.67 -18.73 -0.34
CA ALA A 116 -3.56 -18.87 -1.27
C ALA A 116 -3.12 -20.33 -1.38
N ASP A 117 -2.66 -20.71 -2.57
CA ASP A 117 -1.97 -21.98 -2.78
C ASP A 117 -0.66 -21.98 -1.95
N PRO A 118 -0.37 -23.04 -1.18
CA PRO A 118 0.89 -23.14 -0.45
C PRO A 118 2.12 -23.24 -1.36
N GLU A 119 1.99 -23.62 -2.63
CA GLU A 119 3.11 -23.77 -3.56
C GLU A 119 3.54 -22.43 -4.17
N ILE A 120 4.86 -22.21 -4.23
CA ILE A 120 5.43 -21.00 -4.83
C ILE A 120 5.40 -21.15 -6.35
N SER A 121 4.59 -20.32 -7.01
CA SER A 121 4.55 -20.26 -8.48
C SER A 121 5.65 -19.39 -9.08
N LYS A 122 6.06 -18.32 -8.39
CA LYS A 122 7.05 -17.37 -8.87
C LYS A 122 7.76 -16.62 -7.74
N VAL A 123 9.04 -16.32 -7.93
CA VAL A 123 9.83 -15.47 -7.04
C VAL A 123 10.47 -14.36 -7.85
N VAL A 124 10.23 -13.11 -7.45
CA VAL A 124 10.88 -11.94 -8.02
C VAL A 124 11.45 -11.09 -6.89
N CYS A 125 12.67 -10.60 -7.07
CA CYS A 125 13.32 -9.68 -6.15
C CYS A 125 13.65 -8.39 -6.88
N PHE A 126 13.06 -7.29 -6.43
CA PHE A 126 13.34 -5.97 -6.98
C PHE A 126 14.69 -5.46 -6.44
N PRO A 127 15.55 -4.89 -7.30
CA PRO A 127 16.86 -4.38 -6.89
C PRO A 127 16.76 -3.14 -6.00
N PHE A 128 15.62 -2.46 -6.01
CA PHE A 128 15.35 -1.25 -5.24
C PHE A 128 14.19 -1.46 -4.27
N ALA A 129 14.19 -0.71 -3.17
CA ALA A 129 13.00 -0.61 -2.33
C ALA A 129 11.91 0.08 -3.14
N GLN A 130 10.74 -0.55 -3.25
CA GLN A 130 9.63 0.01 -3.99
C GLN A 130 8.96 1.09 -3.15
N HIS A 131 9.06 2.33 -3.59
CA HIS A 131 8.31 3.43 -3.06
C HIS A 131 7.07 3.64 -3.91
N TYR A 132 5.97 3.96 -3.26
CA TYR A 132 4.78 4.34 -3.97
C TYR A 132 4.10 5.53 -3.33
N ILE A 133 3.45 6.31 -4.18
CA ILE A 133 2.55 7.38 -3.80
C ILE A 133 1.13 6.85 -4.02
N ALA A 134 0.32 6.91 -2.97
CA ALA A 134 -1.08 6.53 -3.04
C ALA A 134 -1.94 7.76 -2.75
N ASP A 135 -3.02 7.91 -3.52
CA ASP A 135 -3.93 9.03 -3.34
C ASP A 135 -4.66 8.99 -2.00
N SER A 136 -5.02 10.17 -1.49
CA SER A 136 -5.86 10.27 -0.31
C SER A 136 -7.28 9.76 -0.62
N PRO A 137 -7.98 9.14 0.35
CA PRO A 137 -9.37 8.71 0.17
C PRO A 137 -10.26 9.84 -0.37
N GLY A 138 -10.93 9.61 -1.50
CA GLY A 138 -11.78 10.61 -2.17
C GLY A 138 -11.09 11.37 -3.32
N CYS A 139 -9.78 11.23 -3.48
CA CYS A 139 -9.08 11.57 -4.71
C CYS A 139 -8.94 10.31 -5.56
N TYR A 140 -9.22 10.40 -6.86
CA TYR A 140 -9.05 9.29 -7.79
C TYR A 140 -7.92 9.59 -8.76
N THR A 141 -7.11 8.58 -9.05
CA THR A 141 -6.02 8.71 -10.01
C THR A 141 -6.52 8.38 -11.41
N SER A 142 -6.18 9.22 -12.38
CA SER A 142 -6.56 9.01 -13.79
C SER A 142 -5.51 8.26 -14.62
N VAL A 143 -4.50 7.64 -13.99
CA VAL A 143 -3.39 6.96 -14.68
C VAL A 143 -3.89 5.66 -15.31
N LYS A 144 -3.91 5.61 -16.64
CA LYS A 144 -4.37 4.45 -17.43
C LYS A 144 -3.25 3.74 -18.18
N ASN A 145 -2.13 4.40 -18.37
CA ASN A 145 -0.99 3.88 -19.13
C ASN A 145 0.35 4.41 -18.58
N ARG A 146 1.42 3.91 -19.18
CA ARG A 146 2.79 4.23 -18.77
C ARG A 146 3.12 5.71 -18.90
N ASP A 147 2.75 6.33 -20.01
CA ASP A 147 3.13 7.72 -20.29
C ASP A 147 2.45 8.64 -19.27
N GLU A 148 1.18 8.39 -18.97
CA GLU A 148 0.45 9.08 -17.90
C GLU A 148 1.06 8.83 -16.52
N LEU A 149 1.54 7.61 -16.22
CA LEU A 149 2.25 7.32 -14.97
C LEU A 149 3.54 8.15 -14.87
N ILE A 150 4.36 8.18 -15.93
CA ILE A 150 5.62 8.94 -15.98
C ILE A 150 5.33 10.43 -15.81
N THR A 151 4.34 10.95 -16.55
CA THR A 151 3.94 12.36 -16.43
C THR A 151 3.49 12.67 -15.01
N LYS A 152 2.61 11.85 -14.41
CA LYS A 152 2.13 12.06 -13.04
C LYS A 152 3.23 11.95 -12.00
N TYR A 153 4.15 10.99 -12.16
CA TYR A 153 5.31 10.86 -11.29
C TYR A 153 6.18 12.12 -11.35
N ASN A 154 6.51 12.61 -12.54
CA ASN A 154 7.31 13.82 -12.70
C ASN A 154 6.61 15.06 -12.15
N GLU A 155 5.30 15.21 -12.40
CA GLU A 155 4.49 16.30 -11.81
C GLU A 155 4.55 16.28 -10.28
N LEU A 156 4.48 15.10 -9.66
CA LEU A 156 4.58 14.94 -8.22
C LEU A 156 6.01 15.18 -7.73
N ALA A 157 7.03 14.71 -8.46
CA ALA A 157 8.44 14.88 -8.09
C ALA A 157 8.88 16.35 -8.14
N ASP A 158 8.33 17.13 -9.08
CA ASP A 158 8.61 18.55 -9.26
C ASP A 158 7.71 19.45 -8.39
N ALA A 159 6.74 18.88 -7.65
CA ALA A 159 5.84 19.66 -6.81
C ALA A 159 6.57 20.23 -5.57
N GLU A 160 6.58 21.55 -5.45
CA GLU A 160 7.17 22.24 -4.29
C GLU A 160 6.31 22.08 -3.01
N GLU A 161 5.00 21.87 -3.14
CA GLU A 161 4.08 21.70 -2.03
C GLU A 161 3.10 20.54 -2.26
N PHE A 162 2.90 19.71 -1.23
CA PHE A 162 1.90 18.64 -1.23
C PHE A 162 0.73 19.00 -0.32
N THR A 163 -0.48 18.88 -0.84
CA THR A 163 -1.69 18.93 -0.01
C THR A 163 -1.85 17.59 0.71
N THR A 164 -1.60 17.60 2.01
CA THR A 164 -1.78 16.41 2.85
C THR A 164 -3.19 16.37 3.44
N PHE A 165 -3.76 15.17 3.52
CA PHE A 165 -5.04 14.99 4.21
C PHE A 165 -4.92 15.42 5.68
N SER A 166 -5.83 16.29 6.12
CA SER A 166 -5.89 16.74 7.51
C SER A 166 -7.26 16.47 8.12
N ALA A 167 -7.29 15.53 9.07
CA ALA A 167 -8.48 15.28 9.90
C ALA A 167 -8.88 16.52 10.72
N ARG A 168 -7.99 17.50 10.88
CA ARG A 168 -8.25 18.75 11.61
C ARG A 168 -9.41 19.54 11.04
N THR A 169 -9.60 19.52 9.72
CA THR A 169 -10.72 20.19 9.05
C THR A 169 -12.06 19.55 9.42
N ILE A 170 -12.12 18.22 9.42
CA ILE A 170 -13.31 17.44 9.83
C ILE A 170 -13.63 17.71 11.30
N VAL A 171 -12.61 17.63 12.17
CA VAL A 171 -12.76 17.92 13.61
C VAL A 171 -13.28 19.35 13.83
N ARG A 172 -12.78 20.34 13.07
CA ARG A 172 -13.23 21.73 13.15
C ARG A 172 -14.70 21.87 12.75
N GLN A 173 -15.11 21.24 11.64
CA GLN A 173 -16.49 21.26 11.17
C GLN A 173 -17.45 20.62 12.18
N LEU A 174 -17.08 19.46 12.75
CA LEU A 174 -17.87 18.80 13.80
C LEU A 174 -17.99 19.69 15.04
N THR A 175 -16.89 20.31 15.47
CA THR A 175 -16.88 21.20 16.64
C THR A 175 -17.80 22.41 16.42
N ILE A 176 -17.73 23.03 15.24
CA ILE A 176 -18.62 24.14 14.87
C ILE A 176 -20.09 23.67 14.87
N GLY A 177 -20.37 22.51 14.28
CA GLY A 177 -21.72 21.94 14.27
C GLY A 177 -22.28 21.71 15.67
N ILE A 178 -21.47 21.18 16.59
CA ILE A 178 -21.84 21.00 18.01
C ILE A 178 -22.12 22.35 18.67
N ALA A 179 -21.25 23.35 18.46
CA ALA A 179 -21.43 24.68 19.05
C ALA A 179 -22.70 25.38 18.55
N VAL A 180 -22.97 25.33 17.26
CA VAL A 180 -24.19 25.89 16.66
C VAL A 180 -25.44 25.17 17.18
N SER A 181 -25.39 23.84 17.29
CA SER A 181 -26.51 23.06 17.83
C SER A 181 -26.81 23.43 19.28
N LEU A 182 -25.78 23.57 20.12
CA LEU A 182 -25.92 24.02 21.51
C LEU A 182 -26.48 25.44 21.60
N LEU A 183 -26.02 26.36 20.74
CA LEU A 183 -26.54 27.72 20.68
C LEU A 183 -28.03 27.73 20.32
N LEU A 184 -28.45 26.95 19.32
CA LEU A 184 -29.85 26.84 18.91
C LEU A 184 -30.73 26.29 20.04
N VAL A 185 -30.26 25.28 20.77
CA VAL A 185 -30.97 24.73 21.95
C VAL A 185 -31.10 25.79 23.04
N LEU A 186 -30.04 26.53 23.36
CA LEU A 186 -30.09 27.59 24.36
C LEU A 186 -31.04 28.72 23.97
N LEU A 187 -31.04 29.12 22.69
CA LEU A 187 -31.98 30.12 22.18
C LEU A 187 -33.42 29.61 22.27
N LEU A 188 -33.68 28.36 21.87
CA LEU A 188 -35.00 27.74 22.02
C LEU A 188 -35.48 27.72 23.46
N ILE A 189 -34.60 27.43 24.44
CA ILE A 189 -34.95 27.46 25.87
C ILE A 189 -35.21 28.90 26.36
N LEU A 190 -34.47 29.89 25.87
CA LEU A 190 -34.63 31.30 26.25
C LEU A 190 -35.90 31.96 25.68
N PHE A 191 -36.38 31.46 24.53
CA PHE A 191 -37.55 31.99 23.83
C PHE A 191 -38.81 31.11 23.99
N LEU A 192 -38.73 29.99 24.71
CA LEU A 192 -39.88 29.26 25.27
C LEU A 192 -40.26 29.82 26.64
#